data_AF-A0AA36HPS2-F1
#
_entry.id   AF-A0AA36HPS2-F1
#
_cell.length_a   1.000
_cell.length_b   1.000
_cell.length_c   1.000
_cell.angle_alpha   90.00
_cell.angle_beta   90.00
_cell.angle_gamma   90.00
#
_symmetry.space_group_name_H-M   'P 1'
#
loop_
_entity.id
_entity.type
_entity.pdbx_description
1 polymer ?
#
loop_
_entity_poly.entity_id
_entity_poly.type
_entity_poly.pdbx_seq_one_letter_code
_entity_poly.pdbx_strand_id
1 'polypeptide(L)'
;MARRGDARPVKAMSKWAVLQWLEPEITLGRTFWPEVFSAFTMLLPALHGSNLAADLASGAAFPQGVWVLLYGAIFHCPVSMAYHLSNAVLEGTAGHDVMLTPFRTADLTAIHLCCIAFGWAESYGDILYTLALTVLNLICIFALLHDLASGRRGGQHEVHRVAVAVFLYTLPVLLRGDCWNYLGIAVSWILAAAFQMISPKIGGWGHGLFHMMLVPYFHFLMHGVASAGQ
;
A
#
# COMPACT_ATOMS: atom_id res chain seq x y z
N MET A 1 0.19 30.11 6.55
CA MET A 1 0.49 30.22 5.10
C MET A 1 2.00 30.26 4.91
N ALA A 2 2.62 29.11 4.66
CA ALA A 2 4.04 29.04 4.31
C ALA A 2 4.21 29.40 2.83
N ARG A 3 5.15 30.30 2.52
CA ARG A 3 5.47 30.70 1.14
C ARG A 3 5.87 29.44 0.35
N ARG A 4 5.24 29.22 -0.82
CA ARG A 4 5.75 28.29 -1.85
C ARG A 4 7.17 28.76 -2.18
N GLY A 5 8.17 28.14 -1.57
CA GLY A 5 9.56 28.36 -1.93
C GLY A 5 9.75 27.87 -3.37
N ASP A 6 10.38 28.69 -4.19
CA ASP A 6 10.75 28.37 -5.56
C ASP A 6 11.52 27.04 -5.58
N ALA A 7 10.84 25.98 -5.98
CA ALA A 7 11.45 24.68 -6.19
C ALA A 7 12.41 24.84 -7.37
N ARG A 8 13.71 24.94 -7.08
CA ARG A 8 14.73 24.92 -8.13
C ARG A 8 14.52 23.66 -8.95
N PRO A 9 14.49 23.74 -10.29
CA PRO A 9 14.33 22.57 -11.14
C PRO A 9 15.44 21.57 -10.81
N VAL A 10 15.04 20.38 -10.37
CA VAL A 10 15.96 19.25 -10.18
C VAL A 10 16.49 18.91 -11.58
N LYS A 11 17.82 19.01 -11.77
CA LYS A 11 18.44 18.64 -13.04
C LYS A 11 18.03 17.21 -13.40
N ALA A 12 17.65 16.99 -14.66
CA ALA A 12 17.33 15.66 -15.17
C ALA A 12 18.44 14.67 -14.77
N MET A 13 18.05 13.56 -14.13
CA MET A 13 18.99 12.53 -13.69
C MET A 13 19.84 12.07 -14.88
N SER A 14 21.16 12.26 -14.79
CA SER A 14 22.06 11.72 -15.79
C SER A 14 22.04 10.19 -15.72
N LYS A 15 22.34 9.50 -16.82
CA LYS A 15 22.45 8.02 -16.82
C LYS A 15 23.45 7.50 -15.77
N TRP A 16 24.43 8.32 -15.38
CA TRP A 16 25.40 8.00 -14.33
C TRP A 16 24.81 8.06 -12.92
N ALA A 17 23.76 8.85 -12.70
CA ALA A 17 23.06 8.88 -11.42
C ALA A 17 22.37 7.54 -11.12
N VAL A 18 21.94 6.78 -12.14
CA VAL A 18 21.37 5.44 -11.95
C VAL A 18 22.46 4.45 -11.50
N LEU A 19 23.69 4.57 -12.02
CA LEU A 19 24.80 3.70 -11.62
C LEU A 19 25.29 3.97 -10.20
N GLN A 20 25.17 5.21 -9.69
CA GLN A 20 25.46 5.52 -8.28
C GLN A 20 24.58 4.75 -7.28
N TRP A 21 23.44 4.21 -7.70
CA TRP A 21 22.62 3.35 -6.84
C TRP A 21 23.18 1.92 -6.68
N LEU A 22 24.20 1.53 -7.46
CA LEU A 22 24.76 0.17 -7.42
C LEU A 22 25.87 -0.01 -6.38
N GLU A 23 26.43 1.07 -5.83
CA GLU A 23 27.51 1.02 -4.83
C GLU A 23 27.19 1.89 -3.60
N PRO A 24 26.16 1.55 -2.80
CA PRO A 24 25.80 2.36 -1.63
C PRO A 24 26.84 2.22 -0.52
N GLU A 25 27.38 3.36 -0.06
CA GLU A 25 28.01 3.43 1.26
C GLU A 25 26.91 3.21 2.32
N ILE A 26 26.95 2.07 3.00
CA ILE A 26 25.94 1.69 3.99
C ILE A 26 26.16 2.53 5.25
N THR A 27 25.34 3.56 5.44
CA THR A 27 25.25 4.28 6.71
C THR A 27 24.05 3.77 7.49
N LEU A 28 24.27 3.09 8.62
CA LEU A 28 23.19 2.66 9.51
C LEU A 28 22.56 3.87 10.22
N GLY A 29 21.56 4.48 9.58
CA GLY A 29 20.82 5.62 10.10
C GLY A 29 19.86 5.26 11.25
N ARG A 30 19.28 6.29 11.89
CA ARG A 30 18.30 6.12 13.00
C ARG A 30 17.03 5.36 12.58
N THR A 31 16.72 5.36 11.30
CA THR A 31 15.56 4.74 10.66
C THR A 31 15.83 3.35 10.10
N PHE A 32 17.09 2.89 10.11
CA PHE A 32 17.46 1.59 9.58
C PHE A 32 16.59 0.46 10.15
N TRP A 33 16.55 0.34 11.48
CA TRP A 33 15.76 -0.69 12.15
C TRP A 33 14.24 -0.50 11.99
N PRO A 34 13.67 0.71 12.14
CA PRO A 34 12.26 0.97 11.82
C PRO A 34 11.84 0.57 10.40
N GLU A 35 12.67 0.83 9.38
CA GLU A 35 12.37 0.48 7.98
C GLU A 35 12.51 -1.04 7.75
N VAL A 36 13.53 -1.68 8.33
CA VAL A 36 13.65 -3.15 8.33
C VAL A 36 12.43 -3.80 9.00
N PHE A 37 12.03 -3.30 10.16
CA PHE A 37 10.83 -3.76 10.86
C PHE A 37 9.59 -3.61 9.98
N SER A 38 9.42 -2.46 9.33
CA SER A 38 8.31 -2.20 8.41
C SER A 38 8.31 -3.17 7.22
N ALA A 39 9.48 -3.47 6.64
CA ALA A 39 9.61 -4.45 5.58
C ALA A 39 9.12 -5.84 6.01
N PHE A 40 9.49 -6.30 7.21
CA PHE A 40 9.08 -7.63 7.68
C PHE A 40 7.61 -7.69 8.11
N THR A 41 7.08 -6.64 8.75
CA THR A 41 5.67 -6.64 9.18
C THR A 41 4.68 -6.62 8.00
N MET A 42 5.12 -6.18 6.82
CA MET A 42 4.34 -6.29 5.58
C MET A 42 3.98 -7.73 5.18
N LEU A 43 4.74 -8.73 5.63
CA LEU A 43 4.45 -10.13 5.34
C LEU A 43 3.26 -10.66 6.15
N LEU A 44 2.92 -10.02 7.28
CA LEU A 44 1.96 -10.57 8.23
C LEU A 44 0.56 -10.74 7.63
N PRO A 45 -0.02 -9.78 6.88
CA PRO A 45 -1.33 -9.97 6.24
C PRO A 45 -1.31 -11.12 5.23
N ALA A 46 -0.26 -11.26 4.43
CA ALA A 46 -0.14 -12.33 3.44
C ALA A 46 0.02 -13.71 4.10
N LEU A 47 0.83 -13.82 5.16
CA LEU A 47 0.98 -15.04 5.95
C LEU A 47 -0.33 -15.43 6.63
N HIS A 48 -1.02 -14.47 7.23
CA HIS A 48 -2.34 -14.68 7.84
C HIS A 48 -3.36 -15.16 6.82
N GLY A 49 -3.44 -14.51 5.67
CA GLY A 49 -4.32 -14.93 4.57
C GLY A 49 -3.99 -16.32 4.04
N SER A 50 -2.70 -16.67 3.95
CA SER A 50 -2.25 -18.00 3.52
C SER A 50 -2.76 -19.11 4.45
N ASN A 51 -2.82 -18.83 5.76
CA ASN A 51 -3.34 -19.77 6.76
C ASN A 51 -4.86 -19.92 6.73
N LEU A 52 -5.61 -18.90 6.25
CA LEU A 52 -7.07 -18.90 6.25
C LEU A 52 -7.70 -19.23 4.89
N ALA A 53 -6.99 -19.00 3.79
CA ALA A 53 -7.59 -18.97 2.45
C ALA A 53 -8.26 -20.29 2.05
N ALA A 54 -7.65 -21.43 2.35
CA ALA A 54 -8.21 -22.74 2.01
C ALA A 54 -9.53 -23.00 2.73
N ASP A 55 -9.56 -22.74 4.04
CA ASP A 55 -10.75 -22.93 4.88
C ASP A 55 -11.87 -21.99 4.45
N LEU A 56 -11.57 -20.70 4.27
CA LEU A 56 -12.55 -19.71 3.82
C LEU A 56 -13.09 -20.02 2.43
N ALA A 57 -12.21 -20.33 1.46
CA ALA A 57 -12.63 -20.60 0.09
C ALA A 57 -13.53 -21.83 -0.03
N SER A 58 -13.39 -22.82 0.85
CA SER A 58 -14.19 -24.05 0.81
C SER A 58 -15.70 -23.83 1.03
N GLY A 59 -16.07 -22.76 1.76
CA GLY A 59 -17.45 -22.41 2.08
C GLY A 59 -17.84 -20.98 1.68
N ALA A 60 -16.98 -20.27 0.96
CA ALA A 60 -17.19 -18.88 0.58
C ALA A 60 -18.30 -18.74 -0.46
N ALA A 61 -19.06 -17.64 -0.38
CA ALA A 61 -19.97 -17.24 -1.44
C ALA A 61 -19.25 -16.95 -2.77
N PHE A 62 -18.01 -16.43 -2.68
CA PHE A 62 -17.16 -16.19 -3.85
C PHE A 62 -15.72 -16.68 -3.62
N PRO A 63 -15.45 -18.00 -3.77
CA PRO A 63 -14.15 -18.61 -3.48
C PRO A 63 -12.99 -18.01 -4.27
N GLN A 64 -13.22 -17.62 -5.53
CA GLN A 64 -12.20 -17.00 -6.38
C GLN A 64 -11.75 -15.65 -5.82
N GLY A 65 -12.66 -14.90 -5.19
CA GLY A 65 -12.35 -13.63 -4.53
C GLY A 65 -11.36 -13.82 -3.38
N VAL A 66 -11.53 -14.85 -2.55
CA VAL A 66 -10.60 -15.18 -1.45
C VAL A 66 -9.17 -15.36 -1.97
N TRP A 67 -9.00 -16.11 -3.06
CA TRP A 67 -7.69 -16.34 -3.67
C TRP A 67 -7.12 -15.08 -4.32
N VAL A 68 -7.95 -14.26 -4.97
CA VAL A 68 -7.50 -12.98 -5.54
C VAL A 68 -7.01 -12.01 -4.46
N LEU A 69 -7.69 -11.94 -3.30
CA LEU A 69 -7.21 -11.17 -2.16
C LEU A 69 -5.83 -11.67 -1.71
N LEU A 70 -5.66 -12.98 -1.50
CA LEU A 70 -4.39 -13.58 -1.09
C LEU A 70 -3.26 -13.28 -2.09
N TYR A 71 -3.49 -13.55 -3.38
CA TYR A 71 -2.47 -13.35 -4.40
C TYR A 71 -2.12 -11.88 -4.59
N GLY A 72 -3.10 -10.97 -4.46
CA GLY A 72 -2.82 -9.53 -4.46
C GLY A 72 -1.93 -9.12 -3.28
N ALA A 73 -2.19 -9.64 -2.08
CA ALA A 73 -1.34 -9.39 -0.91
C ALA A 73 0.09 -9.94 -1.10
N ILE A 74 0.23 -11.15 -1.63
CA ILE A 74 1.54 -11.77 -1.94
C ILE A 74 2.29 -10.99 -3.02
N PHE A 75 1.59 -10.52 -4.06
CA PHE A 75 2.17 -9.73 -5.15
C PHE A 75 2.73 -8.39 -4.65
N HIS A 76 2.00 -7.70 -3.77
CA HIS A 76 2.40 -6.40 -3.24
C HIS A 76 3.61 -6.50 -2.30
N CYS A 77 3.66 -7.52 -1.44
CA CYS A 77 4.71 -7.71 -0.43
C CYS A 77 6.15 -7.46 -0.94
N PRO A 78 6.65 -8.14 -1.99
CA PRO A 78 8.03 -7.97 -2.44
C PRO A 78 8.33 -6.54 -2.92
N VAL A 79 7.36 -5.84 -3.53
CA VAL A 79 7.53 -4.46 -3.98
C VAL A 79 7.66 -3.53 -2.78
N SER A 80 6.79 -3.69 -1.78
CA SER A 80 6.81 -2.86 -0.57
C SER A 80 8.03 -3.13 0.31
N MET A 81 8.43 -4.40 0.44
CA MET A 81 9.68 -4.77 1.11
C MET A 81 10.89 -4.15 0.44
N ALA A 82 10.96 -4.18 -0.89
CA ALA A 82 12.05 -3.55 -1.63
C ALA A 82 12.10 -2.04 -1.38
N TYR A 83 10.95 -1.37 -1.33
CA TYR A 83 10.87 0.04 -0.96
C TYR A 83 11.42 0.31 0.44
N HIS A 84 10.93 -0.39 1.46
CA HIS A 84 11.38 -0.20 2.84
C HIS A 84 12.87 -0.54 3.05
N LEU A 85 13.35 -1.66 2.49
CA LEU A 85 14.76 -2.03 2.57
C LEU A 85 15.65 -1.03 1.82
N SER A 86 15.19 -0.48 0.69
CA SER A 86 15.91 0.58 -0.01
C SER A 86 16.04 1.84 0.83
N ASN A 87 14.97 2.25 1.54
CA ASN A 87 15.02 3.38 2.45
C ASN A 87 15.96 3.10 3.64
N ALA A 88 15.90 1.89 4.21
CA ALA A 88 16.77 1.51 5.33
C ALA A 88 18.25 1.67 4.97
N VAL A 89 18.65 1.27 3.76
CA VAL A 89 20.05 1.27 3.31
C VAL A 89 20.49 2.66 2.83
N LEU A 90 19.61 3.40 2.15
CA LEU A 90 19.98 4.62 1.44
C LEU A 90 19.64 5.91 2.19
N GLU A 91 18.91 5.83 3.30
CA GLU A 91 18.62 7.01 4.09
C GLU A 91 19.89 7.64 4.65
N GLY A 92 20.02 8.96 4.46
CA GLY A 92 21.21 9.72 4.83
C GLY A 92 22.24 9.84 3.71
N THR A 93 22.12 9.08 2.62
CA THR A 93 23.00 9.24 1.46
C THR A 93 22.72 10.57 0.74
N ALA A 94 23.79 11.24 0.27
CA ALA A 94 23.67 12.54 -0.37
C ALA A 94 22.84 12.47 -1.66
N GLY A 95 21.74 13.22 -1.73
CA GLY A 95 20.86 13.26 -2.90
C GLY A 95 19.74 12.21 -2.90
N HIS A 96 19.66 11.34 -1.90
CA HIS A 96 18.53 10.43 -1.74
C HIS A 96 17.32 11.18 -1.13
N ASP A 97 16.18 11.10 -1.81
CA ASP A 97 14.89 11.60 -1.34
C ASP A 97 13.87 10.50 -1.49
N VAL A 98 13.41 9.95 -0.37
CA VAL A 98 12.42 8.85 -0.30
C VAL A 98 11.19 9.14 -1.14
N MET A 99 10.79 10.42 -1.25
CA MET A 99 9.59 10.84 -2.00
C MET A 99 9.76 10.85 -3.52
N LEU A 100 10.98 10.61 -4.02
CA LEU A 100 11.34 10.64 -5.45
C LEU A 100 11.93 9.31 -5.93
N THR A 101 11.83 8.24 -5.14
CA THR A 101 12.44 6.96 -5.51
C THR A 101 11.52 6.15 -6.44
N PRO A 102 12.08 5.39 -7.40
CA PRO A 102 11.30 4.49 -8.21
C PRO A 102 10.66 3.37 -7.39
N PHE A 103 11.29 2.94 -6.29
CA PHE A 103 10.73 1.92 -5.40
C PHE A 103 9.46 2.39 -4.72
N ARG A 104 9.40 3.66 -4.28
CA ARG A 104 8.17 4.25 -3.72
C ARG A 104 7.05 4.28 -4.76
N THR A 105 7.36 4.73 -5.97
CA THR A 105 6.36 4.76 -7.06
C THR A 105 5.87 3.36 -7.41
N ALA A 106 6.76 2.36 -7.42
CA ALA A 106 6.40 0.97 -7.65
C ALA A 106 5.48 0.42 -6.54
N ASP A 107 5.82 0.70 -5.27
CA ASP A 107 5.01 0.32 -4.10
C ASP A 107 3.59 0.91 -4.17
N LEU A 108 3.47 2.23 -4.34
CA LEU A 108 2.18 2.89 -4.50
C LEU A 108 1.40 2.40 -5.74
N THR A 109 2.10 2.09 -6.84
CA THR A 109 1.48 1.49 -8.04
C THR A 109 0.92 0.10 -7.72
N ALA A 110 1.68 -0.73 -7.01
CA ALA A 110 1.24 -2.05 -6.59
C ALA A 110 0.01 -1.97 -5.68
N ILE A 111 -0.05 -1.00 -4.74
CA ILE A 111 -1.25 -0.75 -3.93
C ILE A 111 -2.47 -0.47 -4.81
N HIS A 112 -2.35 0.41 -5.83
CA HIS A 112 -3.45 0.71 -6.74
C HIS A 112 -3.88 -0.51 -7.57
N LEU A 113 -2.94 -1.36 -8.01
CA LEU A 113 -3.26 -2.62 -8.67
C LEU A 113 -3.99 -3.60 -7.74
N CYS A 114 -3.56 -3.69 -6.47
CA CYS A 114 -4.28 -4.44 -5.45
C CYS A 114 -5.68 -3.89 -5.21
N CYS A 115 -5.89 -2.57 -5.21
CA CYS A 115 -7.22 -1.98 -5.07
C CYS A 115 -8.17 -2.43 -6.20
N ILE A 116 -7.67 -2.59 -7.43
CA ILE A 116 -8.47 -3.12 -8.55
C ILE A 116 -8.82 -4.59 -8.31
N ALA A 117 -7.82 -5.41 -7.98
CA ALA A 117 -8.01 -6.84 -7.74
C ALA A 117 -8.95 -7.10 -6.55
N PHE A 118 -8.78 -6.34 -5.47
CA PHE A 118 -9.59 -6.44 -4.27
C PHE A 118 -11.00 -5.93 -4.52
N GLY A 119 -11.17 -4.87 -5.32
CA GLY A 119 -12.51 -4.43 -5.73
C GLY A 119 -13.25 -5.46 -6.57
N TRP A 120 -12.56 -6.16 -7.46
CA TRP A 120 -13.14 -7.30 -8.20
C TRP A 120 -13.55 -8.42 -7.24
N ALA A 121 -12.67 -8.80 -6.31
CA ALA A 121 -12.95 -9.84 -5.32
C ALA A 121 -14.15 -9.47 -4.44
N GLU A 122 -14.11 -8.28 -3.84
CA GLU A 122 -15.16 -7.79 -2.96
C GLU A 122 -16.48 -7.58 -3.69
N SER A 123 -16.50 -7.22 -4.96
CA SER A 123 -17.76 -7.07 -5.71
C SER A 123 -18.33 -8.38 -6.28
N TYR A 124 -17.79 -9.53 -5.87
CA TYR A 124 -18.12 -10.85 -6.45
C TYR A 124 -17.97 -10.90 -7.97
N GLY A 125 -16.93 -10.21 -8.46
CA GLY A 125 -16.59 -10.18 -9.87
C GLY A 125 -17.43 -9.24 -10.72
N ASP A 126 -18.12 -8.25 -10.13
CA ASP A 126 -18.85 -7.23 -10.91
C ASP A 126 -17.91 -6.48 -11.85
N ILE A 127 -18.11 -6.70 -13.15
CA ILE A 127 -17.24 -6.17 -14.22
C ILE A 127 -17.37 -4.66 -14.34
N LEU A 128 -18.57 -4.10 -14.19
CA LEU A 128 -18.78 -2.65 -14.34
C LEU A 128 -18.13 -1.90 -13.18
N TYR A 129 -18.32 -2.41 -11.97
CA TYR A 129 -17.66 -1.89 -10.79
C TYR A 129 -16.13 -1.99 -10.90
N THR A 130 -15.61 -3.14 -11.33
CA THR A 130 -14.18 -3.36 -11.56
C THR A 130 -13.61 -2.43 -12.62
N LEU A 131 -14.33 -2.20 -13.72
CA LEU A 131 -13.93 -1.27 -14.78
C LEU A 131 -13.84 0.17 -14.24
N ALA A 132 -14.82 0.60 -13.45
CA ALA A 132 -14.82 1.92 -12.83
C ALA A 132 -13.60 2.10 -11.89
N LEU A 133 -13.31 1.11 -11.04
CA LEU A 133 -12.11 1.12 -10.20
C LEU A 133 -10.82 1.10 -11.02
N THR A 134 -10.79 0.34 -12.12
CA THR A 134 -9.63 0.27 -13.01
C THR A 134 -9.31 1.64 -13.57
N VAL A 135 -10.31 2.34 -14.12
CA VAL A 135 -10.13 3.70 -14.65
C VAL A 135 -9.60 4.65 -13.58
N LEU A 136 -10.21 4.65 -12.39
CA LEU A 136 -9.79 5.51 -11.29
C LEU A 136 -8.34 5.25 -10.84
N ASN A 137 -8.00 3.98 -10.63
CA ASN A 137 -6.67 3.59 -10.16
C ASN A 137 -5.59 3.80 -11.23
N LEU A 138 -5.91 3.57 -12.51
CA LEU A 138 -4.99 3.90 -13.61
C LEU A 138 -4.69 5.40 -13.68
N ILE A 139 -5.68 6.28 -13.49
CA ILE A 139 -5.44 7.73 -13.41
C ILE A 139 -4.46 8.05 -12.28
N CYS A 140 -4.60 7.41 -11.12
CA CYS A 140 -3.69 7.60 -10.00
C CYS A 140 -2.27 7.09 -10.31
N ILE A 141 -2.15 5.91 -10.93
CA ILE A 141 -0.87 5.34 -11.37
C ILE A 141 -0.19 6.26 -12.40
N PHE A 142 -0.91 6.73 -13.42
CA PHE A 142 -0.35 7.66 -14.40
C PHE A 142 0.12 8.97 -13.76
N ALA A 143 -0.61 9.49 -12.77
CA ALA A 143 -0.18 10.66 -12.02
C ALA A 143 1.12 10.38 -11.24
N LEU A 144 1.24 9.24 -10.56
CA LEU A 144 2.47 8.84 -9.84
C LEU A 144 3.67 8.70 -10.79
N LEU A 145 3.48 8.04 -11.93
CA LEU A 145 4.52 7.86 -12.94
C LEU A 145 4.94 9.19 -13.56
N HIS A 146 3.98 10.08 -13.84
CA HIS A 146 4.26 11.41 -14.34
C HIS A 146 5.03 12.24 -13.30
N ASP A 147 4.65 12.18 -12.04
CA ASP A 147 5.33 12.88 -10.95
C ASP A 147 6.79 12.41 -10.82
N LEU A 148 7.02 11.09 -10.85
CA LEU A 148 8.37 10.50 -10.87
C LEU A 148 9.18 10.99 -12.08
N ALA A 149 8.62 10.87 -13.30
CA ALA A 149 9.30 11.28 -14.54
C ALA A 149 9.62 12.78 -14.57
N SER A 150 8.81 13.60 -13.91
CA SER A 150 9.00 15.06 -13.81
C SER A 150 9.86 15.49 -12.62
N GLY A 151 10.31 14.55 -11.77
CA GLY A 151 11.03 14.86 -10.54
C GLY A 151 10.19 15.65 -9.51
N ARG A 152 8.86 15.50 -9.55
CA ARG A 152 7.96 16.14 -8.58
C ARG A 152 7.88 15.29 -7.34
N ARG A 153 8.15 15.90 -6.18
CA ARG A 153 8.06 15.22 -4.89
C ARG A 153 6.62 14.78 -4.64
N GLY A 154 6.45 13.53 -4.24
CA GLY A 154 5.19 13.04 -3.70
C GLY A 154 4.75 13.80 -2.45
N GLY A 155 3.54 13.51 -1.96
CA GLY A 155 3.02 14.13 -0.75
C GLY A 155 1.69 13.55 -0.27
N GLN A 156 1.02 14.29 0.61
CA GLN A 156 -0.24 13.87 1.25
C GLN A 156 -1.37 13.55 0.26
N HIS A 157 -1.34 14.14 -0.93
CA HIS A 157 -2.34 13.89 -1.96
C HIS A 157 -2.29 12.45 -2.49
N GLU A 158 -1.13 11.78 -2.51
CA GLU A 158 -1.03 10.37 -2.90
C GLU A 158 -1.62 9.47 -1.81
N VAL A 159 -1.36 9.78 -0.54
CA VAL A 159 -1.96 9.08 0.61
C VAL A 159 -3.48 9.19 0.57
N HIS A 160 -4.02 10.37 0.26
CA HIS A 160 -5.47 10.55 0.08
C HIS A 160 -6.02 9.72 -1.09
N ARG A 161 -5.31 9.64 -2.22
CA ARG A 161 -5.72 8.79 -3.36
C ARG A 161 -5.78 7.32 -2.99
N VAL A 162 -4.77 6.82 -2.25
CA VAL A 162 -4.76 5.45 -1.72
C VAL A 162 -5.93 5.24 -0.76
N ALA A 163 -6.14 6.14 0.20
CA ALA A 163 -7.24 6.03 1.15
C ALA A 163 -8.61 5.98 0.44
N VAL A 164 -8.83 6.85 -0.55
CA VAL A 164 -10.06 6.84 -1.37
C VAL A 164 -10.20 5.51 -2.12
N ALA A 165 -9.14 5.02 -2.78
CA ALA A 165 -9.18 3.74 -3.48
C ALA A 165 -9.51 2.57 -2.54
N VAL A 166 -8.98 2.59 -1.31
CA VAL A 166 -9.25 1.59 -0.27
C VAL A 166 -10.71 1.59 0.14
N PHE A 167 -11.27 2.74 0.50
CA PHE A 167 -12.68 2.83 0.87
C PHE A 167 -13.62 2.53 -0.30
N LEU A 168 -13.20 2.84 -1.52
CA LEU A 168 -13.98 2.46 -2.69
C LEU A 168 -14.02 0.95 -2.80
N TYR A 169 -12.89 0.22 -2.85
CA TYR A 169 -12.93 -1.22 -3.06
C TYR A 169 -13.63 -2.02 -1.95
N THR A 170 -13.72 -1.47 -0.73
CA THR A 170 -14.46 -2.11 0.38
C THR A 170 -15.95 -1.79 0.38
N LEU A 171 -16.39 -0.81 -0.42
CA LEU A 171 -17.80 -0.41 -0.52
C LEU A 171 -18.76 -1.56 -0.84
N PRO A 172 -18.43 -2.54 -1.72
CA PRO A 172 -19.31 -3.67 -1.98
C PRO A 172 -19.66 -4.47 -0.71
N VAL A 173 -18.73 -4.60 0.25
CA VAL A 173 -18.99 -5.26 1.55
C VAL A 173 -20.15 -4.58 2.27
N LEU A 174 -20.11 -3.25 2.33
CA LEU A 174 -21.17 -2.44 2.94
C LEU A 174 -22.49 -2.55 2.16
N LEU A 175 -22.44 -2.48 0.82
CA LEU A 175 -23.62 -2.55 -0.04
C LEU A 175 -24.33 -3.91 0.03
N ARG A 176 -23.61 -4.98 0.36
CA ARG A 176 -24.17 -6.31 0.62
C ARG A 176 -24.80 -6.46 2.01
N GLY A 177 -24.76 -5.43 2.85
CA GLY A 177 -25.28 -5.49 4.21
C GLY A 177 -24.34 -6.16 5.22
N ASP A 178 -23.10 -6.49 4.84
CA ASP A 178 -22.10 -7.08 5.74
C ASP A 178 -21.44 -5.99 6.62
N CYS A 179 -22.26 -5.37 7.46
CA CYS A 179 -21.88 -4.26 8.31
C CYS A 179 -20.80 -4.66 9.33
N TRP A 180 -20.75 -5.93 9.76
CA TRP A 180 -19.77 -6.41 10.72
C TRP A 180 -18.37 -6.43 10.13
N ASN A 181 -18.18 -7.07 8.98
CA ASN A 181 -16.88 -7.08 8.32
C ASN A 181 -16.48 -5.68 7.87
N TYR A 182 -17.41 -4.87 7.35
CA TYR A 182 -17.11 -3.48 6.99
C TYR A 182 -16.67 -2.63 8.20
N LEU A 183 -17.32 -2.78 9.37
CA LEU A 183 -16.90 -2.10 10.59
C LEU A 183 -15.50 -2.55 11.02
N GLY A 184 -15.21 -3.86 10.96
CA GLY A 184 -13.88 -4.41 11.26
C GLY A 184 -12.78 -3.86 10.35
N ILE A 185 -13.05 -3.77 9.04
CA ILE A 185 -12.20 -3.11 8.05
C ILE A 185 -11.96 -1.64 8.44
N ALA A 186 -13.03 -0.88 8.69
CA ALA A 186 -12.94 0.55 8.99
C ALA A 186 -12.15 0.84 10.28
N VAL A 187 -12.44 0.11 11.36
CA VAL A 187 -11.73 0.25 12.65
C VAL A 187 -10.25 -0.11 12.49
N SER A 188 -9.94 -1.22 11.84
CA SER A 188 -8.55 -1.65 11.62
C SER A 188 -7.78 -0.61 10.80
N TRP A 189 -8.41 -0.06 9.75
CA TRP A 189 -7.82 1.00 8.93
C TRP A 189 -7.57 2.30 9.72
N ILE A 190 -8.54 2.75 10.53
CA ILE A 190 -8.38 3.95 11.37
C ILE A 190 -7.24 3.76 12.37
N LEU A 191 -7.15 2.60 13.01
CA LEU A 191 -6.05 2.28 13.93
C LEU A 191 -4.70 2.23 13.21
N ALA A 192 -4.63 1.62 12.03
CA ALA A 192 -3.43 1.64 11.20
C ALA A 192 -3.02 3.10 10.91
N ALA A 193 -3.94 3.91 10.38
CA ALA A 193 -3.70 5.33 10.08
C ALA A 193 -3.23 6.11 11.32
N ALA A 194 -3.76 5.82 12.51
CA ALA A 194 -3.29 6.41 13.76
C ALA A 194 -1.82 6.07 14.05
N PHE A 195 -1.41 4.82 13.89
CA PHE A 195 -0.01 4.41 14.02
C PHE A 195 0.89 5.14 13.00
N GLN A 196 0.44 5.30 11.77
CA GLN A 196 1.17 6.06 10.75
C GLN A 196 1.33 7.53 11.15
N MET A 197 0.28 8.17 11.66
CA MET A 197 0.32 9.58 12.09
C MET A 197 1.27 9.83 13.28
N ILE A 198 1.39 8.86 14.19
CA ILE A 198 2.32 8.97 15.33
C ILE A 198 3.72 8.50 15.00
N SER A 199 3.95 7.88 13.83
CA SER A 199 5.24 7.30 13.44
C SER A 199 6.45 8.24 13.67
N PRO A 200 6.41 9.54 13.26
CA PRO A 200 7.52 10.46 13.53
C PRO A 200 7.79 10.68 15.03
N LYS A 201 6.75 10.60 15.88
CA LYS A 201 6.87 10.81 17.34
C LYS A 201 7.48 9.61 18.06
N ILE A 202 7.37 8.43 17.47
CA ILE A 202 7.94 7.19 18.00
C ILE A 202 9.11 6.71 17.15
N GLY A 203 9.86 7.62 16.51
CA GLY A 203 11.11 7.28 15.82
C GLY A 203 10.96 6.37 14.60
N GLY A 204 9.83 6.46 13.88
CA GLY A 204 9.57 5.69 12.65
C GLY A 204 8.88 4.34 12.86
N TRP A 205 8.84 3.83 14.10
CA TRP A 205 8.25 2.52 14.42
C TRP A 205 6.74 2.43 14.13
N GLY A 206 6.05 3.57 14.03
CA GLY A 206 4.62 3.60 13.77
C GLY A 206 4.24 3.07 12.38
N HIS A 207 5.15 3.11 11.41
CA HIS A 207 4.87 2.57 10.07
C HIS A 207 4.81 1.05 10.10
N GLY A 208 5.75 0.38 10.78
CA GLY A 208 5.68 -1.07 10.95
C GLY A 208 4.48 -1.53 11.77
N LEU A 209 4.04 -0.74 12.77
CA LEU A 209 2.80 -0.98 13.51
C LEU A 209 1.54 -0.76 12.65
N PHE A 210 1.56 0.20 11.72
CA PHE A 210 0.53 0.35 10.70
C PHE A 210 0.35 -0.95 9.92
N HIS A 211 1.45 -1.59 9.47
CA HIS A 211 1.40 -2.87 8.74
C HIS A 211 0.87 -4.03 9.59
N MET A 212 1.20 -4.07 10.89
CA MET A 212 0.61 -5.06 11.79
C MET A 212 -0.91 -4.91 11.90
N MET A 213 -1.42 -3.67 11.90
CA MET A 213 -2.87 -3.41 11.89
C MET A 213 -3.54 -3.76 10.56
N LEU A 214 -2.77 -4.01 9.49
CA LEU A 214 -3.32 -4.55 8.26
C LEU A 214 -3.67 -6.04 8.37
N VAL A 215 -3.22 -6.76 9.41
CA VAL A 215 -3.60 -8.17 9.66
C VAL A 215 -5.10 -8.30 9.98
N PRO A 216 -5.64 -7.65 11.03
CA PRO A 216 -7.08 -7.68 11.28
C PRO A 216 -7.87 -7.04 10.15
N TYR A 217 -7.34 -5.99 9.50
CA TYR A 217 -7.96 -5.42 8.30
C TYR A 217 -8.18 -6.47 7.20
N PHE A 218 -7.13 -7.22 6.86
CA PHE A 218 -7.17 -8.23 5.82
C PHE A 218 -8.02 -9.45 6.23
N HIS A 219 -8.04 -9.79 7.52
CA HIS A 219 -8.95 -10.80 8.07
C HIS A 219 -10.42 -10.45 7.76
N PHE A 220 -10.87 -9.24 8.12
CA PHE A 220 -12.25 -8.83 7.87
C PHE A 220 -12.56 -8.70 6.38
N LEU A 221 -11.57 -8.31 5.56
CA LEU A 221 -11.70 -8.28 4.10
C LEU A 221 -11.97 -9.71 3.55
N MET A 222 -11.12 -10.67 3.91
CA MET A 222 -11.30 -12.07 3.47
C MET A 222 -12.61 -12.70 3.97
N HIS A 223 -13.06 -12.36 5.17
CA HIS A 223 -14.37 -12.80 5.67
C HIS A 223 -15.52 -12.09 4.96
N GLY A 224 -15.38 -10.82 4.57
CA GLY A 224 -16.37 -10.06 3.81
C GLY A 224 -16.61 -10.62 2.41
N VAL A 225 -15.56 -11.11 1.72
CA VAL A 225 -15.74 -11.81 0.44
C VAL A 225 -16.30 -13.23 0.62
N ALA A 226 -16.02 -13.87 1.75
CA ALA A 226 -16.50 -15.23 2.03
C ALA A 226 -17.96 -15.28 2.50
N SER A 227 -18.47 -14.23 3.15
CA SER A 227 -19.86 -14.15 3.62
C SER A 227 -20.86 -14.17 2.45
N ALA A 228 -22.10 -14.61 2.66
CA ALA A 228 -23.10 -14.72 1.59
C ALA A 228 -23.96 -13.46 1.40
N GLY A 229 -23.70 -12.38 2.15
CA GLY A 229 -24.68 -11.32 2.40
C GLY A 229 -25.82 -11.85 3.30
N GLN A 230 -26.25 -11.05 4.28
CA GLN A 230 -27.44 -11.31 5.09
C GLN A 230 -28.53 -10.32 4.75
#